data_AF-A0A4Q0Y3L6-F1
#
_entry.id   AF-A0A4Q0Y3L6-F1
#
_cell.length_a   1.000
_cell.length_b   1.000
_cell.length_c   1.000
_cell.angle_alpha   90.00
_cell.angle_beta   90.00
_cell.angle_gamma   90.00
#
_symmetry.space_group_name_H-M   'P 1'
#
loop_
_entity.id
_entity.type
_entity.pdbx_description
1 polymer ?
#
loop_
_entity_poly.entity_id
_entity_poly.type
_entity_poly.pdbx_seq_one_letter_code
_entity_poly.pdbx_strand_id
1 'polypeptide(L)'
;MRILVKQIKQYLPNFLKKKIDDKVEKNKLRKHRERKKRVLISLKEVDNLLNKFTLNSDIIIHSSTSNIGKIEGGTKELTNLIISKIDLSSYTLLAPALSFLGSQKEYLENLDSFNLQEAKNAMGNISNMIMKKDNCKRSFHPSHSVIAIGKNVNYYISDHEKGKTPFSGSSPYSKITNNNGKILMFGVNLNSVTNFHVYEDMLEEYLPFDVYLKNIYKIDSENNGKNLVIEVKAHNPFLSAKRDCERARKYLLKNGYIESYKLGDSEISLLDAKGLTITLLQMLLKGDSIYGKVKLKKKQKEKVNELLERLK
;
A
#
# COMPACT_ATOMS: atom_id res chain seq x y z
N MET A 1 8.35 22.03 0.14
CA MET A 1 7.12 22.87 0.04
C MET A 1 5.82 22.10 0.35
N ARG A 2 5.49 20.98 -0.32
CA ARG A 2 4.24 20.22 -0.06
C ARG A 2 4.11 19.67 1.37
N ILE A 3 5.20 19.20 1.97
CA ILE A 3 5.22 18.63 3.34
C ILE A 3 4.93 19.73 4.37
N LEU A 4 5.62 20.87 4.25
CA LEU A 4 5.43 22.05 5.10
C LEU A 4 3.98 22.59 5.03
N VAL A 5 3.42 22.68 3.81
CA VAL A 5 2.03 23.13 3.62
C VAL A 5 1.03 22.17 4.25
N LYS A 6 1.24 20.84 4.15
CA LYS A 6 0.38 19.84 4.81
C LYS A 6 0.41 19.96 6.34
N GLN A 7 1.60 20.16 6.92
CA GLN A 7 1.77 20.29 8.37
C GLN A 7 1.16 21.58 8.93
N ILE A 8 1.21 22.69 8.17
CA ILE A 8 0.69 23.99 8.62
C ILE A 8 -0.83 24.10 8.38
N LYS A 9 -1.39 23.43 7.36
CA LYS A 9 -2.80 23.59 6.96
C LYS A 9 -3.79 23.34 8.10
N GLN A 10 -3.51 22.42 9.00
CA GLN A 10 -4.39 22.09 10.13
C GLN A 10 -4.61 23.25 11.10
N TYR A 11 -3.65 24.17 11.20
CA TYR A 11 -3.69 25.34 12.08
C TYR A 11 -4.19 26.62 11.39
N LEU A 12 -4.57 26.55 10.11
CA LEU A 12 -4.99 27.74 9.36
C LEU A 12 -6.48 28.09 9.57
N PRO A 13 -6.84 29.39 9.55
CA PRO A 13 -8.22 29.86 9.52
C PRO A 13 -9.02 29.33 8.31
N ASN A 14 -10.35 29.23 8.45
CA ASN A 14 -11.23 28.64 7.43
C ASN A 14 -11.15 29.31 6.05
N PHE A 15 -10.97 30.64 5.99
CA PHE A 15 -10.83 31.35 4.71
C PHE A 15 -9.51 30.99 3.98
N LEU A 16 -8.42 30.74 4.73
CA LEU A 16 -7.15 30.29 4.21
C LEU A 16 -7.22 28.83 3.76
N LYS A 17 -7.92 27.98 4.51
CA LYS A 17 -8.24 26.61 4.09
C LYS A 17 -9.00 26.59 2.76
N LYS A 18 -10.06 27.40 2.63
CA LYS A 18 -10.84 27.55 1.39
C LYS A 18 -10.00 28.03 0.20
N LYS A 19 -9.18 29.08 0.37
CA LYS A 19 -8.24 29.52 -0.68
C LYS A 19 -7.24 28.44 -1.10
N ILE A 20 -6.77 27.62 -0.15
CA ILE A 20 -5.91 26.47 -0.45
C ILE A 20 -6.68 25.42 -1.25
N ASP A 21 -7.92 25.12 -0.86
CA ASP A 21 -8.77 24.14 -1.54
C ASP A 21 -9.12 24.56 -2.97
N ASP A 22 -9.48 25.84 -3.19
CA ASP A 22 -9.72 26.41 -4.53
C ASP A 22 -8.46 26.31 -5.41
N LYS A 23 -7.28 26.58 -4.83
CA LYS A 23 -5.99 26.45 -5.53
C LYS A 23 -5.66 24.98 -5.83
N VAL A 24 -6.04 24.05 -4.95
CA VAL A 24 -5.91 22.60 -5.19
C VAL A 24 -6.85 22.19 -6.33
N GLU A 25 -8.07 22.69 -6.37
CA GLU A 25 -9.07 22.38 -7.40
C GLU A 25 -8.66 22.93 -8.77
N LYS A 26 -8.23 24.19 -8.88
CA LYS A 26 -7.65 24.74 -10.11
C LYS A 26 -6.46 23.92 -10.60
N ASN A 27 -5.58 23.47 -9.69
CA ASN A 27 -4.49 22.57 -10.04
C ASN A 27 -4.97 21.18 -10.49
N LYS A 28 -6.06 20.64 -9.91
CA LYS A 28 -6.69 19.39 -10.38
C LYS A 28 -7.21 19.56 -11.81
N LEU A 29 -7.90 20.67 -12.11
CA LEU A 29 -8.41 20.98 -13.46
C LEU A 29 -7.28 21.17 -14.48
N ARG A 30 -6.19 21.87 -14.10
CA ARG A 30 -5.00 22.01 -14.95
C ARG A 30 -4.37 20.66 -15.26
N LYS A 31 -4.16 19.83 -14.23
CA LYS A 31 -3.68 18.46 -14.39
C LYS A 31 -4.62 17.67 -15.30
N HIS A 32 -5.95 17.81 -15.15
CA HIS A 32 -6.92 17.15 -16.01
C HIS A 32 -6.76 17.53 -17.50
N ARG A 33 -6.45 18.80 -17.81
CA ARG A 33 -6.12 19.23 -19.18
C ARG A 33 -4.79 18.63 -19.66
N GLU A 34 -3.76 18.58 -18.81
CA GLU A 34 -2.50 17.88 -19.10
C GLU A 34 -2.73 16.38 -19.38
N ARG A 35 -3.72 15.73 -18.73
CA ARG A 35 -4.09 14.33 -19.01
C ARG A 35 -4.49 14.07 -20.46
N LYS A 36 -5.01 15.09 -21.17
CA LYS A 36 -5.34 14.95 -22.60
C LYS A 36 -4.09 14.84 -23.49
N LYS A 37 -2.93 15.33 -23.05
CA LYS A 37 -1.64 15.33 -23.77
C LYS A 37 -0.72 14.15 -23.41
N ARG A 38 -1.18 13.22 -22.58
CA ARG A 38 -0.37 12.09 -22.13
C ARG A 38 -0.08 11.10 -23.23
N VAL A 39 1.09 10.46 -23.13
CA VAL A 39 1.53 9.35 -23.97
C VAL A 39 0.42 8.29 -23.99
N LEU A 40 0.03 7.88 -25.20
CA LEU A 40 -0.84 6.73 -25.41
C LEU A 40 0.04 5.48 -25.34
N ILE A 41 -0.36 4.54 -24.50
CA ILE A 41 0.34 3.29 -24.24
C ILE A 41 -0.56 2.16 -24.69
N SER A 42 -0.04 1.32 -25.58
CA SER A 42 -0.78 0.17 -26.11
C SER A 42 -0.80 -0.97 -25.09
N LEU A 43 -1.83 -1.82 -25.17
CA LEU A 43 -1.86 -3.04 -24.35
C LEU A 43 -0.73 -4.01 -24.72
N LYS A 44 -0.25 -3.98 -25.97
CA LYS A 44 0.88 -4.78 -26.44
C LYS A 44 2.19 -4.38 -25.77
N GLU A 45 2.44 -3.09 -25.58
CA GLU A 45 3.61 -2.61 -24.83
C GLU A 45 3.56 -3.06 -23.37
N VAL A 46 2.38 -2.99 -22.74
CA VAL A 46 2.16 -3.50 -21.38
C VAL A 46 2.42 -4.99 -21.33
N ASP A 47 1.85 -5.76 -22.26
CA ASP A 47 2.00 -7.21 -22.35
C ASP A 47 3.48 -7.62 -22.44
N ASN A 48 4.21 -6.99 -23.35
CA ASN A 48 5.64 -7.23 -23.56
C ASN A 48 6.47 -6.97 -22.30
N LEU A 49 6.14 -5.93 -21.53
CA LEU A 49 6.82 -5.64 -20.27
C LEU A 49 6.44 -6.64 -19.17
N LEU A 50 5.15 -6.99 -19.06
CA LEU A 50 4.70 -7.99 -18.09
C LEU A 50 5.36 -9.36 -18.34
N ASN A 51 5.62 -9.72 -19.59
CA ASN A 51 6.33 -10.96 -19.97
C ASN A 51 7.79 -11.00 -19.51
N LYS A 52 8.40 -9.86 -19.16
CA LYS A 52 9.76 -9.83 -18.59
C LYS A 52 9.80 -10.24 -17.13
N PHE A 53 8.67 -10.11 -16.43
CA PHE A 53 8.54 -10.43 -15.03
C PHE A 53 8.17 -11.89 -14.81
N THR A 54 8.78 -12.52 -13.80
CA THR A 54 8.32 -13.85 -13.33
C THR A 54 7.20 -13.68 -12.30
N LEU A 55 5.97 -13.91 -12.73
CA LEU A 55 4.73 -13.74 -11.94
C LEU A 55 4.17 -15.07 -11.38
N ASN A 56 5.06 -16.02 -11.05
CA ASN A 56 4.73 -17.35 -10.53
C ASN A 56 4.69 -17.38 -8.98
N SER A 57 4.02 -16.40 -8.38
CA SER A 57 3.85 -16.27 -6.93
C SER A 57 2.53 -15.58 -6.62
N ASP A 58 2.13 -15.57 -5.35
CA ASP A 58 1.10 -14.64 -4.91
C ASP A 58 1.60 -13.19 -5.11
N ILE A 59 0.72 -12.31 -5.59
CA ILE A 59 1.06 -10.94 -5.97
C ILE A 59 0.09 -9.97 -5.32
N ILE A 60 0.58 -8.88 -4.72
CA ILE A 60 -0.24 -7.71 -4.38
C ILE A 60 0.07 -6.56 -5.33
N ILE A 61 -0.95 -6.01 -5.99
CA ILE A 61 -0.80 -4.91 -6.95
C ILE A 61 -1.11 -3.56 -6.32
N HIS A 62 -0.17 -2.62 -6.44
CA HIS A 62 -0.38 -1.19 -6.21
C HIS A 62 -0.34 -0.47 -7.55
N SER A 63 -1.33 0.38 -7.85
CA SER A 63 -1.42 0.97 -9.19
C SER A 63 -1.91 2.41 -9.23
N SER A 64 -1.41 3.14 -10.21
CA SER A 64 -1.91 4.44 -10.66
C SER A 64 -1.67 4.53 -12.16
N THR A 65 -2.65 4.05 -12.94
CA THR A 65 -2.61 4.16 -14.42
C THR A 65 -2.42 5.60 -14.88
N SER A 66 -2.94 6.55 -14.10
CA SER A 66 -2.78 7.98 -14.32
C SER A 66 -1.33 8.48 -14.18
N ASN A 67 -0.37 7.72 -13.71
CA ASN A 67 1.03 8.12 -13.72
C ASN A 67 1.77 7.64 -14.97
N ILE A 68 1.27 6.60 -15.64
CA ILE A 68 1.90 6.03 -16.84
C ILE A 68 1.51 6.81 -18.09
N GLY A 69 0.21 7.04 -18.29
CA GLY A 69 -0.28 7.59 -19.56
C GLY A 69 -1.76 7.29 -19.78
N LYS A 70 -2.22 7.42 -21.02
CA LYS A 70 -3.51 6.86 -21.44
C LYS A 70 -3.26 5.43 -21.90
N ILE A 71 -3.97 4.47 -21.33
CA ILE A 71 -3.87 3.06 -21.72
C ILE A 71 -4.95 2.80 -22.77
N GLU A 72 -4.54 2.27 -23.92
CA GLU A 72 -5.45 1.78 -24.96
C GLU A 72 -6.40 0.71 -24.40
N GLY A 73 -7.66 0.71 -24.84
CA GLY A 73 -8.70 -0.17 -24.28
C GLY A 73 -9.18 0.24 -22.89
N GLY A 74 -8.46 1.10 -22.16
CA GLY A 74 -8.88 1.59 -20.85
C GLY A 74 -8.56 0.61 -19.70
N THR A 75 -9.15 0.86 -18.52
CA THR A 75 -8.74 0.14 -17.30
C THR A 75 -9.26 -1.30 -17.26
N LYS A 76 -10.42 -1.61 -17.82
CA LYS A 76 -10.99 -2.97 -17.76
C LYS A 76 -10.11 -3.97 -18.52
N GLU A 77 -9.68 -3.60 -19.71
CA GLU A 77 -8.87 -4.38 -20.64
C GLU A 77 -7.46 -4.55 -20.07
N LEU A 78 -6.89 -3.48 -19.53
CA LEU A 78 -5.64 -3.54 -18.77
C LEU A 78 -5.73 -4.48 -17.55
N THR A 79 -6.81 -4.40 -16.76
CA THR A 79 -6.99 -5.29 -15.61
C THR A 79 -7.11 -6.74 -16.05
N ASN A 80 -7.86 -7.02 -17.12
CA ASN A 80 -7.96 -8.36 -17.68
C ASN A 80 -6.60 -8.89 -18.16
N LEU A 81 -5.80 -8.04 -18.81
CA LEU A 81 -4.44 -8.37 -19.22
C LEU A 81 -3.54 -8.70 -18.02
N ILE A 82 -3.57 -7.90 -16.96
CA ILE A 82 -2.77 -8.17 -15.75
C ILE A 82 -3.20 -9.48 -15.10
N ILE A 83 -4.52 -9.72 -14.99
CA ILE A 83 -5.05 -10.96 -14.41
C ILE A 83 -4.63 -12.17 -15.26
N SER A 84 -4.66 -12.08 -16.59
CA SER A 84 -4.30 -13.20 -17.46
C SER A 84 -2.82 -13.59 -17.39
N LYS A 85 -1.95 -12.73 -16.85
CA LYS A 85 -0.54 -13.03 -16.61
C LYS A 85 -0.28 -13.81 -15.33
N ILE A 86 -1.28 -13.99 -14.49
CA ILE A 86 -1.17 -14.69 -13.22
C ILE A 86 -2.02 -15.95 -13.31
N ASP A 87 -1.38 -17.11 -13.14
CA ASP A 87 -2.13 -18.37 -13.00
C ASP A 87 -2.89 -18.39 -11.68
N LEU A 88 -4.14 -17.92 -11.70
CA LEU A 88 -5.02 -17.87 -10.53
C LEU A 88 -5.43 -19.25 -9.99
N SER A 89 -5.14 -20.34 -10.72
CA SER A 89 -5.35 -21.70 -10.23
C SER A 89 -4.23 -22.15 -9.28
N SER A 90 -3.05 -21.56 -9.43
CA SER A 90 -1.86 -21.82 -8.61
C SER A 90 -1.58 -20.70 -7.61
N TYR A 91 -1.92 -19.46 -7.94
CA TYR A 91 -1.56 -18.24 -7.19
C TYR A 91 -2.75 -17.33 -6.91
N THR A 92 -2.50 -16.27 -6.14
CA THR A 92 -3.48 -15.30 -5.69
C THR A 92 -3.05 -13.89 -6.08
N LEU A 93 -3.95 -13.13 -6.69
CA LEU A 93 -3.79 -11.70 -6.89
C LEU A 93 -4.55 -10.95 -5.80
N LEU A 94 -3.83 -10.10 -5.08
CA LEU A 94 -4.34 -9.19 -4.06
C LEU A 94 -4.27 -7.74 -4.53
N ALA A 95 -5.11 -6.88 -3.97
CA ALA A 95 -4.96 -5.43 -4.09
C ALA A 95 -5.46 -4.73 -2.83
N PRO A 96 -4.84 -3.61 -2.41
CA PRO A 96 -5.39 -2.79 -1.34
C PRO A 96 -6.80 -2.31 -1.69
N ALA A 97 -7.68 -2.28 -0.69
CA ALA A 97 -9.05 -1.80 -0.80
C ALA A 97 -9.39 -0.88 0.38
N LEU A 98 -8.59 0.15 0.62
CA LEU A 98 -8.85 1.13 1.67
C LEU A 98 -10.11 1.93 1.33
N SER A 99 -10.97 2.18 2.32
CA SER A 99 -12.25 2.90 2.15
C SER A 99 -12.12 4.43 2.12
N PHE A 100 -10.91 4.96 2.25
CA PHE A 100 -10.66 6.38 2.44
C PHE A 100 -9.52 6.92 1.58
N LEU A 101 -9.54 8.23 1.34
CA LEU A 101 -8.42 9.01 0.82
C LEU A 101 -7.94 9.97 1.90
N GLY A 102 -6.64 10.27 1.90
CA GLY A 102 -6.08 11.24 2.85
C GLY A 102 -5.63 10.60 4.16
N SER A 103 -5.97 11.22 5.28
CA SER A 103 -5.47 10.84 6.60
C SER A 103 -6.29 9.69 7.20
N GLN A 104 -5.62 8.60 7.58
CA GLN A 104 -6.26 7.51 8.32
C GLN A 104 -6.86 8.00 9.64
N LYS A 105 -6.17 8.91 10.34
CA LYS A 105 -6.65 9.51 11.60
C LYS A 105 -8.00 10.21 11.38
N GLU A 106 -8.08 11.10 10.39
CA GLU A 106 -9.31 11.84 10.10
C GLU A 106 -10.43 10.87 9.67
N TYR A 107 -10.11 9.84 8.89
CA TYR A 107 -11.08 8.82 8.52
C TYR A 107 -11.65 8.11 9.75
N LEU A 108 -10.80 7.60 10.65
CA LEU A 108 -11.22 6.87 11.84
C LEU A 108 -11.94 7.77 12.86
N GLU A 109 -11.61 9.05 12.95
CA GLU A 109 -12.30 10.02 13.83
C GLU A 109 -13.73 10.32 13.39
N ASN A 110 -14.05 10.12 12.11
CA ASN A 110 -15.37 10.38 11.54
C ASN A 110 -16.06 9.09 11.07
N LEU A 111 -15.57 7.92 11.50
CA LEU A 111 -16.14 6.63 11.14
C LEU A 111 -17.02 6.12 12.27
N ASP A 112 -18.34 6.30 12.13
CA ASP A 112 -19.31 5.85 13.14
C ASP A 112 -19.37 4.32 13.22
N SER A 113 -19.49 3.66 12.07
CA SER A 113 -19.51 2.21 11.94
C SER A 113 -18.94 1.77 10.58
N PHE A 114 -18.64 0.48 10.45
CA PHE A 114 -18.08 -0.10 9.24
C PHE A 114 -18.83 -1.36 8.80
N ASN A 115 -19.50 -1.29 7.65
CA ASN A 115 -20.06 -2.46 6.99
C ASN A 115 -19.15 -2.92 5.84
N LEU A 116 -18.67 -4.16 5.85
CA LEU A 116 -17.74 -4.66 4.83
C LEU A 116 -18.37 -4.74 3.43
N GLN A 117 -19.67 -5.07 3.35
CA GLN A 117 -20.40 -5.24 2.09
C GLN A 117 -20.67 -3.90 1.40
N GLU A 118 -20.86 -2.84 2.18
CA GLU A 118 -21.10 -1.47 1.67
C GLU A 118 -19.82 -0.67 1.46
N ALA A 119 -18.70 -1.12 2.02
CA ALA A 119 -17.45 -0.39 2.03
C ALA A 119 -16.95 -0.09 0.61
N LYS A 120 -16.69 1.18 0.33
CA LYS A 120 -16.08 1.62 -0.94
C LYS A 120 -14.59 1.26 -1.00
N ASN A 121 -14.00 1.40 -2.19
CA ASN A 121 -12.56 1.23 -2.40
C ASN A 121 -11.97 2.46 -3.10
N ALA A 122 -11.07 3.14 -2.40
CA ALA A 122 -10.41 4.36 -2.85
C ALA A 122 -9.07 4.12 -3.58
N MET A 123 -8.60 2.87 -3.71
CA MET A 123 -7.24 2.52 -4.15
C MET A 123 -7.04 2.39 -5.67
N GLY A 124 -7.87 3.10 -6.45
CA GLY A 124 -7.71 3.24 -7.89
C GLY A 124 -8.47 2.21 -8.72
N ASN A 125 -8.45 2.43 -10.04
CA ASN A 125 -9.35 1.76 -10.98
C ASN A 125 -9.04 0.26 -11.13
N ILE A 126 -7.77 -0.16 -11.13
CA ILE A 126 -7.43 -1.58 -11.27
C ILE A 126 -7.95 -2.38 -10.07
N SER A 127 -7.71 -1.89 -8.84
CA SER A 127 -8.24 -2.51 -7.62
C SER A 127 -9.77 -2.58 -7.65
N ASN A 128 -10.45 -1.52 -8.07
CA ASN A 128 -11.91 -1.54 -8.25
C ASN A 128 -12.40 -2.50 -9.33
N MET A 129 -11.63 -2.74 -10.41
CA MET A 129 -11.97 -3.72 -11.44
C MET A 129 -11.76 -5.16 -10.96
N ILE A 130 -10.72 -5.41 -10.14
CA ILE A 130 -10.51 -6.71 -9.47
C ILE A 130 -11.67 -6.97 -8.50
N MET A 131 -12.09 -5.96 -7.73
CA MET A 131 -13.17 -6.07 -6.75
C MET A 131 -14.51 -6.50 -7.35
N LYS A 132 -14.72 -6.27 -8.66
CA LYS A 132 -15.94 -6.64 -9.40
C LYS A 132 -15.93 -8.06 -9.94
N LYS A 133 -14.86 -8.84 -9.74
CA LYS A 133 -14.79 -10.23 -10.20
C LYS A 133 -15.59 -11.13 -9.25
N ASP A 134 -16.34 -12.08 -9.79
CA ASP A 134 -17.30 -12.90 -9.03
C ASP A 134 -16.67 -13.69 -7.86
N ASN A 135 -15.41 -14.10 -8.00
CA ASN A 135 -14.67 -14.83 -6.97
C ASN A 135 -13.81 -13.94 -6.05
N CYS A 136 -13.96 -12.61 -6.14
CA CYS A 136 -13.23 -11.68 -5.31
C CYS A 136 -13.77 -11.69 -3.87
N LYS A 137 -12.86 -11.85 -2.91
CA LYS A 137 -13.18 -11.68 -1.48
C LYS A 137 -12.39 -10.52 -0.90
N ARG A 138 -12.90 -9.93 0.18
CA ARG A 138 -12.28 -8.81 0.90
C ARG A 138 -12.01 -9.18 2.34
N SER A 139 -10.82 -8.85 2.84
CA SER A 139 -10.46 -9.04 4.24
C SER A 139 -11.25 -8.09 5.15
N PHE A 140 -11.64 -8.55 6.33
CA PHE A 140 -12.44 -7.75 7.25
C PHE A 140 -11.58 -6.81 8.10
N HIS A 141 -11.40 -5.56 7.65
CA HIS A 141 -10.73 -4.52 8.43
C HIS A 141 -11.24 -3.12 8.03
N PRO A 142 -11.64 -2.25 8.97
CA PRO A 142 -12.34 -0.99 8.67
C PRO A 142 -11.52 0.05 7.91
N SER A 143 -10.17 -0.02 7.94
CA SER A 143 -9.32 0.98 7.27
C SER A 143 -8.46 0.39 6.15
N HIS A 144 -7.73 -0.71 6.39
CA HIS A 144 -6.73 -1.23 5.45
C HIS A 144 -7.10 -2.56 4.80
N SER A 145 -8.39 -2.84 4.62
CA SER A 145 -8.83 -4.07 3.95
C SER A 145 -8.15 -4.28 2.59
N VAL A 146 -8.02 -5.55 2.21
CA VAL A 146 -7.40 -6.03 0.98
C VAL A 146 -8.40 -6.94 0.27
N ILE A 147 -8.49 -6.81 -1.04
CA ILE A 147 -9.23 -7.75 -1.90
C ILE A 147 -8.30 -8.82 -2.46
N ALA A 148 -8.83 -10.01 -2.72
CA ALA A 148 -8.07 -11.12 -3.29
C ALA A 148 -8.92 -11.99 -4.24
N ILE A 149 -8.29 -12.50 -5.30
CA ILE A 149 -8.80 -13.53 -6.23
C ILE A 149 -7.73 -14.61 -6.45
N GLY A 150 -8.14 -15.86 -6.66
CA GLY A 150 -7.23 -16.99 -6.95
C GLY A 150 -7.18 -18.10 -5.90
N LYS A 151 -6.07 -18.86 -5.86
CA LYS A 151 -5.95 -20.12 -5.14
C LYS A 151 -6.10 -20.01 -3.62
N ASN A 152 -5.39 -19.06 -3.00
CA ASN A 152 -5.26 -18.95 -1.54
C ASN A 152 -6.07 -17.80 -0.94
N VAL A 153 -7.16 -17.38 -1.60
CA VAL A 153 -7.96 -16.21 -1.19
C VAL A 153 -8.39 -16.26 0.28
N ASN A 154 -8.93 -17.40 0.74
CA ASN A 154 -9.40 -17.54 2.13
C ASN A 154 -8.28 -17.34 3.14
N TYR A 155 -7.09 -17.85 2.85
CA TYR A 155 -5.92 -17.66 3.71
C TYR A 155 -5.55 -16.18 3.83
N TYR A 156 -5.55 -15.44 2.73
CA TYR A 156 -5.17 -14.03 2.76
C TYR A 156 -6.20 -13.14 3.44
N ILE A 157 -7.50 -13.38 3.21
CA ILE A 157 -8.55 -12.49 3.73
C ILE A 157 -8.97 -12.78 5.17
N SER A 158 -8.64 -13.96 5.72
CA SER A 158 -9.01 -14.32 7.09
C SER A 158 -8.28 -13.50 8.14
N ASP A 159 -8.90 -13.35 9.32
CA ASP A 159 -8.26 -12.92 10.57
C ASP A 159 -7.64 -11.51 10.56
N HIS A 160 -7.95 -10.69 9.55
CA HIS A 160 -7.42 -9.35 9.46
C HIS A 160 -7.96 -8.47 10.59
N GLU A 161 -9.17 -8.74 11.08
CA GLU A 161 -9.81 -8.06 12.20
C GLU A 161 -9.16 -8.36 13.56
N LYS A 162 -8.37 -9.43 13.66
CA LYS A 162 -7.78 -9.89 14.94
C LYS A 162 -6.53 -9.08 15.33
N GLY A 163 -5.96 -8.32 14.40
CA GLY A 163 -4.79 -7.49 14.65
C GLY A 163 -5.13 -6.20 15.41
N LYS A 164 -4.29 -5.82 16.37
CA LYS A 164 -4.37 -4.48 17.01
C LYS A 164 -3.92 -3.34 16.08
N THR A 165 -3.24 -3.70 15.00
CA THR A 165 -2.72 -2.82 13.96
C THR A 165 -3.09 -3.38 12.59
N PRO A 166 -3.17 -2.53 11.55
CA PRO A 166 -3.57 -2.99 10.22
C PRO A 166 -2.54 -3.89 9.51
N PHE A 167 -1.33 -4.01 10.06
CA PHE A 167 -0.23 -4.75 9.44
C PHE A 167 0.32 -5.85 10.35
N SER A 168 -0.47 -6.26 11.35
CA SER A 168 -0.15 -7.34 12.27
C SER A 168 0.20 -8.64 11.53
N GLY A 169 0.71 -9.64 12.25
CA GLY A 169 1.04 -10.95 11.67
C GLY A 169 -0.13 -11.65 10.96
N SER A 170 -1.39 -11.36 11.31
CA SER A 170 -2.58 -11.90 10.66
C SER A 170 -3.02 -11.12 9.42
N SER A 171 -2.46 -9.92 9.19
CA SER A 171 -2.83 -9.08 8.05
C SER A 171 -2.42 -9.73 6.71
N PRO A 172 -3.17 -9.47 5.63
CA PRO A 172 -2.78 -9.88 4.28
C PRO A 172 -1.38 -9.41 3.88
N TYR A 173 -0.94 -8.25 4.37
CA TYR A 173 0.37 -7.67 4.11
C TYR A 173 1.51 -8.49 4.75
N SER A 174 1.33 -8.92 6.01
CA SER A 174 2.28 -9.81 6.67
C SER A 174 2.27 -11.21 6.09
N LYS A 175 1.08 -11.74 5.78
CA LYS A 175 0.91 -13.06 5.13
C LYS A 175 1.66 -13.15 3.80
N ILE A 176 1.49 -12.17 2.90
CA ILE A 176 2.18 -12.19 1.60
C ILE A 176 3.70 -12.04 1.75
N THR A 177 4.15 -11.27 2.75
CA THR A 177 5.57 -11.11 3.08
C THR A 177 6.18 -12.44 3.55
N ASN A 178 5.48 -13.19 4.40
CA ASN A 178 5.97 -14.47 4.91
C ASN A 178 5.95 -15.58 3.85
N ASN A 179 4.99 -15.53 2.92
CA ASN A 179 4.82 -16.51 1.85
C ASN A 179 5.67 -16.27 0.60
N ASN A 180 6.71 -15.42 0.68
CA ASN A 180 7.57 -15.07 -0.47
C ASN A 180 6.78 -14.50 -1.67
N GLY A 181 5.69 -13.79 -1.40
CA GLY A 181 4.93 -13.13 -2.45
C GLY A 181 5.62 -11.87 -2.96
N LYS A 182 5.09 -11.34 -4.07
CA LYS A 182 5.65 -10.18 -4.76
C LYS A 182 4.66 -9.01 -4.78
N ILE A 183 5.19 -7.83 -5.01
CA ILE A 183 4.45 -6.57 -5.07
C ILE A 183 4.60 -6.03 -6.49
N LEU A 184 3.51 -6.04 -7.25
CA LEU A 184 3.48 -5.46 -8.59
C LEU A 184 3.15 -3.96 -8.46
N MET A 185 4.12 -3.12 -8.77
CA MET A 185 4.01 -1.66 -8.73
C MET A 185 3.73 -1.16 -10.15
N PHE A 186 2.48 -0.79 -10.44
CA PHE A 186 2.06 -0.39 -11.77
C PHE A 186 1.86 1.13 -11.85
N GLY A 187 2.87 1.87 -12.32
CA GLY A 187 2.82 3.33 -12.38
C GLY A 187 2.90 4.00 -11.01
N VAL A 188 3.52 3.33 -10.04
CA VAL A 188 3.69 3.86 -8.69
C VAL A 188 5.10 3.61 -8.21
N ASN A 189 5.50 4.36 -7.19
CA ASN A 189 6.80 4.26 -6.57
C ASN A 189 6.65 3.65 -5.15
N LEU A 190 7.77 3.43 -4.45
CA LEU A 190 7.79 2.75 -3.15
C LEU A 190 6.99 3.48 -2.07
N ASN A 191 6.76 4.79 -2.23
CA ASN A 191 5.92 5.56 -1.32
C ASN A 191 4.42 5.19 -1.41
N SER A 192 4.03 4.36 -2.38
CA SER A 192 2.65 3.87 -2.57
C SER A 192 2.45 2.41 -2.13
N VAL A 193 3.54 1.69 -1.82
CA VAL A 193 3.51 0.28 -1.42
C VAL A 193 3.11 0.21 0.05
N THR A 194 2.09 -0.55 0.43
CA THR A 194 1.65 -0.57 1.84
C THR A 194 2.52 -1.48 2.72
N ASN A 195 3.14 -2.51 2.12
CA ASN A 195 3.97 -3.48 2.83
C ASN A 195 5.18 -2.90 3.58
N PHE A 196 5.61 -1.66 3.32
CA PHE A 196 6.65 -1.05 4.15
C PHE A 196 6.21 -0.91 5.61
N HIS A 197 4.93 -1.01 5.95
CA HIS A 197 4.52 -0.98 7.36
C HIS A 197 4.73 -2.33 8.09
N VAL A 198 4.99 -3.42 7.36
CA VAL A 198 5.15 -4.75 7.98
C VAL A 198 6.36 -4.80 8.92
N TYR A 199 7.52 -4.23 8.53
CA TYR A 199 8.67 -4.19 9.44
C TYR A 199 8.43 -3.32 10.68
N GLU A 200 7.52 -2.33 10.58
CA GLU A 200 7.16 -1.48 11.71
C GLU A 200 6.41 -2.28 12.77
N ASP A 201 5.42 -3.05 12.34
CA ASP A 201 4.65 -3.93 13.22
C ASP A 201 5.45 -5.12 13.73
N MET A 202 6.40 -5.66 12.95
CA MET A 202 7.27 -6.74 13.42
C MET A 202 8.21 -6.31 14.56
N LEU A 203 8.56 -5.02 14.62
CA LEU A 203 9.45 -4.49 15.64
C LEU A 203 8.71 -4.08 16.92
N GLU A 204 7.39 -3.85 16.85
CA GLU A 204 6.56 -3.48 18.00
C GLU A 204 7.21 -2.35 18.84
N GLU A 205 7.41 -2.58 20.14
CA GLU A 205 8.05 -1.65 21.08
C GLU A 205 9.54 -1.38 20.80
N TYR A 206 10.19 -2.20 19.97
CA TYR A 206 11.59 -2.03 19.57
C TYR A 206 11.76 -1.08 18.39
N LEU A 207 10.67 -0.68 17.72
CA LEU A 207 10.73 0.29 16.64
C LEU A 207 11.24 1.64 17.19
N PRO A 208 12.25 2.28 16.59
CA PRO A 208 12.82 3.53 17.10
C PRO A 208 11.96 4.77 16.75
N PHE A 209 10.72 4.57 16.31
CA PHE A 209 9.80 5.62 15.85
C PHE A 209 8.39 5.35 16.38
N ASP A 210 7.70 6.38 16.87
CA ASP A 210 6.30 6.30 17.31
C ASP A 210 5.33 6.41 16.12
N VAL A 211 5.35 5.41 15.23
CA VAL A 211 4.58 5.43 13.97
C VAL A 211 3.07 5.39 14.17
N TYR A 212 2.59 5.02 15.36
CA TYR A 212 1.19 5.03 15.75
C TYR A 212 0.86 6.14 16.74
N LEU A 213 -0.37 6.66 16.67
CA LEU A 213 -0.93 7.47 17.74
C LEU A 213 -1.23 6.60 18.97
N LYS A 214 -1.24 7.22 20.16
CA LYS A 214 -1.61 6.53 21.41
C LYS A 214 -3.10 6.15 21.45
N ASN A 215 -3.93 6.89 20.72
CA ASN A 215 -5.38 6.63 20.66
C ASN A 215 -5.67 5.32 19.92
N ILE A 216 -6.53 4.48 20.51
CA ILE A 216 -7.05 3.27 19.91
C ILE A 216 -8.51 3.54 19.55
N TYR A 217 -8.83 3.44 18.26
CA TYR A 217 -10.19 3.62 17.76
C TYR A 217 -10.92 2.28 17.86
N LYS A 218 -12.13 2.29 18.43
CA LYS A 218 -13.01 1.12 18.51
C LYS A 218 -14.14 1.32 17.50
N ILE A 219 -14.14 0.52 16.44
CA ILE A 219 -15.08 0.68 15.33
C ILE A 219 -16.06 -0.48 15.35
N ASP A 220 -17.34 -0.18 15.55
CA ASP A 220 -18.43 -1.15 15.36
C ASP A 220 -18.46 -1.59 13.90
N SER A 221 -18.22 -2.88 13.68
CA SER A 221 -17.97 -3.45 12.36
C SER A 221 -18.86 -4.65 12.09
N GLU A 222 -19.43 -4.71 10.89
CA GLU A 222 -20.33 -5.77 10.42
C GLU A 222 -19.76 -6.45 9.16
N ASN A 223 -19.89 -7.77 9.10
CA ASN A 223 -19.64 -8.56 7.89
C ASN A 223 -20.50 -9.83 7.85
N ASN A 224 -21.46 -9.89 6.93
CA ASN A 224 -22.36 -11.03 6.70
C ASN A 224 -23.04 -11.55 7.99
N GLY A 225 -23.63 -10.64 8.77
CA GLY A 225 -24.30 -10.90 10.04
C GLY A 225 -23.36 -11.02 11.24
N LYS A 226 -22.03 -11.03 11.03
CA LYS A 226 -21.04 -11.03 12.12
C LYS A 226 -20.77 -9.59 12.56
N ASN A 227 -21.17 -9.26 13.79
CA ASN A 227 -20.88 -7.98 14.42
C ASN A 227 -19.69 -8.09 15.38
N LEU A 228 -18.73 -7.17 15.27
CA LEU A 228 -17.52 -7.10 16.09
C LEU A 228 -17.13 -5.65 16.34
N VAL A 229 -16.54 -5.37 17.50
CA VAL A 229 -15.80 -4.12 17.72
C VAL A 229 -14.35 -4.35 17.32
N ILE A 230 -13.88 -3.66 16.28
CA ILE A 230 -12.50 -3.78 15.80
C ILE A 230 -11.68 -2.62 16.35
N GLU A 231 -10.59 -2.95 17.04
CA GLU A 231 -9.62 -1.96 17.53
C GLU A 231 -8.60 -1.60 16.44
N VAL A 232 -8.40 -0.30 16.20
CA VAL A 232 -7.50 0.19 15.17
C VAL A 232 -6.60 1.28 15.73
N LYS A 233 -5.29 1.10 15.60
CA LYS A 233 -4.32 2.18 15.78
C LYS A 233 -4.15 2.98 14.48
N ALA A 234 -4.27 4.30 14.59
CA ALA A 234 -4.02 5.21 13.48
C ALA A 234 -2.53 5.55 13.38
N HIS A 235 -1.99 5.64 12.16
CA HIS A 235 -0.63 6.12 11.97
C HIS A 235 -0.50 7.59 12.37
N ASN A 236 0.63 7.92 12.97
CA ASN A 236 1.01 9.27 13.31
C ASN A 236 1.19 10.11 12.03
N PRO A 237 0.35 11.14 11.80
CA PRO A 237 0.43 11.96 10.59
C PRO A 237 1.76 12.72 10.47
N PHE A 238 2.38 13.08 11.58
CA PHE A 238 3.65 13.79 11.58
C PHE A 238 4.79 12.94 11.04
N LEU A 239 4.91 11.68 11.48
CA LEU A 239 5.89 10.74 10.95
C LEU A 239 5.55 10.30 9.53
N SER A 240 4.27 10.06 9.24
CA SER A 240 3.81 9.74 7.88
C SER A 240 4.20 10.82 6.86
N ALA A 241 4.25 12.09 7.26
CA ALA A 241 4.68 13.20 6.41
C ALA A 241 6.20 13.27 6.17
N LYS A 242 7.01 12.68 7.05
CA LYS A 242 8.48 12.60 6.93
C LYS A 242 8.95 11.37 6.16
N ARG A 243 8.10 10.34 6.07
CA ARG A 243 8.41 9.08 5.43
C ARG A 243 8.76 9.27 3.96
N ASP A 244 9.86 8.64 3.56
CA ASP A 244 10.27 8.48 2.18
C ASP A 244 10.82 7.06 1.96
N CYS A 245 9.98 6.21 1.39
CA CYS A 245 10.30 4.82 1.09
C CYS A 245 11.28 4.69 -0.08
N GLU A 246 11.45 5.71 -0.91
CA GLU A 246 12.42 5.70 -2.01
C GLU A 246 13.87 5.63 -1.53
N ARG A 247 14.13 5.99 -0.26
CA ARG A 247 15.42 5.79 0.40
C ARG A 247 15.89 4.33 0.37
N ALA A 248 14.95 3.38 0.30
CA ALA A 248 15.25 1.95 0.21
C ALA A 248 15.63 1.48 -1.21
N ARG A 249 15.26 2.23 -2.26
CA ARG A 249 15.36 1.76 -3.66
C ARG A 249 16.76 1.29 -4.04
N LYS A 250 17.79 2.06 -3.69
CA LYS A 250 19.18 1.72 -4.02
C LYS A 250 19.63 0.38 -3.41
N TYR A 251 19.14 0.05 -2.22
CA TYR A 251 19.46 -1.21 -1.54
C TYR A 251 18.67 -2.37 -2.15
N LEU A 252 17.40 -2.14 -2.48
CA LEU A 252 16.56 -3.12 -3.16
C LEU A 252 17.14 -3.52 -4.51
N LEU A 253 17.57 -2.54 -5.32
CA LEU A 253 18.22 -2.78 -6.62
C LEU A 253 19.52 -3.55 -6.44
N LYS A 254 20.38 -3.12 -5.51
CA LYS A 254 21.67 -3.77 -5.24
C LYS A 254 21.51 -5.24 -4.84
N ASN A 255 20.46 -5.56 -4.09
CA ASN A 255 20.21 -6.91 -3.58
C ASN A 255 19.30 -7.75 -4.50
N GLY A 256 18.90 -7.23 -5.67
CA GLY A 256 18.02 -7.95 -6.60
C GLY A 256 16.57 -8.12 -6.11
N TYR A 257 16.13 -7.35 -5.12
CA TYR A 257 14.77 -7.42 -4.58
C TYR A 257 13.76 -6.59 -5.37
N ILE A 258 14.20 -5.75 -6.31
CA ILE A 258 13.30 -5.01 -7.19
C ILE A 258 13.82 -5.02 -8.62
N GLU A 259 12.93 -5.31 -9.55
CA GLU A 259 13.14 -5.20 -10.99
C GLU A 259 12.18 -4.14 -11.54
N SER A 260 12.66 -3.24 -12.40
CA SER A 260 11.90 -2.08 -12.88
C SER A 260 12.08 -1.85 -14.38
N TYR A 261 10.99 -1.58 -15.09
CA TYR A 261 11.00 -1.18 -16.49
C TYR A 261 10.17 0.08 -16.72
N LYS A 262 10.69 1.00 -17.54
CA LYS A 262 9.95 2.22 -17.92
C LYS A 262 8.73 1.87 -18.76
N LEU A 263 7.63 2.60 -18.53
CA LEU A 263 6.42 2.56 -19.32
C LEU A 263 5.75 3.94 -19.29
N GLY A 264 5.65 4.58 -20.46
CA GLY A 264 5.16 5.94 -20.58
C GLY A 264 5.93 6.92 -19.68
N ASP A 265 5.21 7.71 -18.91
CA ASP A 265 5.76 8.73 -18.00
C ASP A 265 6.21 8.15 -16.64
N SER A 266 6.17 6.81 -16.47
CA SER A 266 6.49 6.14 -15.21
C SER A 266 7.16 4.78 -15.45
N GLU A 267 6.99 3.84 -14.54
CA GLU A 267 7.57 2.50 -14.58
C GLU A 267 6.58 1.46 -14.06
N ILE A 268 6.83 0.21 -14.46
CA ILE A 268 6.30 -0.97 -13.78
C ILE A 268 7.47 -1.61 -13.04
N SER A 269 7.27 -1.96 -11.78
CA SER A 269 8.27 -2.70 -11.00
C SER A 269 7.67 -3.93 -10.36
N LEU A 270 8.48 -4.98 -10.21
CA LEU A 270 8.17 -6.14 -9.40
C LEU A 270 9.12 -6.17 -8.20
N LEU A 271 8.55 -6.11 -7.01
CA LEU A 271 9.28 -6.00 -5.75
C LEU A 271 9.04 -7.25 -4.90
N ASP A 272 10.10 -7.82 -4.35
CA ASP A 272 10.02 -8.90 -3.38
C ASP A 272 9.49 -8.36 -2.03
N ALA A 273 8.37 -8.91 -1.54
CA ALA A 273 7.74 -8.42 -0.31
C ALA A 273 8.61 -8.69 0.93
N LYS A 274 9.25 -9.87 0.99
CA LYS A 274 10.16 -10.24 2.07
C LYS A 274 11.46 -9.45 1.99
N GLY A 275 12.01 -9.31 0.78
CA GLY A 275 13.20 -8.52 0.46
C GLY A 275 13.05 -7.04 0.83
N LEU A 276 11.85 -6.47 0.66
CA LEU A 276 11.52 -5.13 1.19
C LEU A 276 11.72 -5.07 2.70
N THR A 277 11.09 -6.00 3.45
CA THR A 277 11.17 -6.05 4.91
C THR A 277 12.61 -6.25 5.39
N ILE A 278 13.35 -7.19 4.80
CA ILE A 278 14.78 -7.43 5.08
C ILE A 278 15.58 -6.16 4.86
N THR A 279 15.37 -5.48 3.73
CA THR A 279 16.10 -4.24 3.38
C THR A 279 15.85 -3.14 4.41
N LEU A 280 14.60 -2.96 4.83
CA LEU A 280 14.23 -1.94 5.82
C LEU A 280 14.85 -2.23 7.20
N LEU A 281 14.86 -3.49 7.63
CA LEU A 281 15.53 -3.92 8.87
C LEU A 281 17.05 -3.69 8.79
N GLN A 282 17.70 -4.06 7.68
CA GLN A 282 19.12 -3.83 7.46
C GLN A 282 19.50 -2.35 7.41
N MET A 283 18.62 -1.49 6.90
CA MET A 283 18.83 -0.04 6.92
C MET A 283 18.94 0.47 8.36
N LEU A 284 18.09 -0.01 9.29
CA LEU A 284 18.14 0.40 10.69
C LEU A 284 19.49 0.07 11.34
N LEU A 285 20.06 -1.10 11.06
CA LEU A 285 21.39 -1.49 11.56
C LEU A 285 22.50 -0.59 11.03
N LYS A 286 22.34 -0.04 9.81
CA LYS A 286 23.25 0.92 9.18
C LYS A 286 23.00 2.37 9.61
N GLY A 287 22.12 2.58 10.59
CA GLY A 287 21.76 3.91 11.09
C GLY A 287 20.92 4.74 10.12
N ASP A 288 20.15 4.07 9.27
CA ASP A 288 19.27 4.70 8.27
C ASP A 288 17.85 4.14 8.36
N SER A 289 16.86 4.88 7.88
CA SER A 289 15.47 4.43 7.79
C SER A 289 14.71 5.21 6.73
N ILE A 290 13.48 4.79 6.45
CA ILE A 290 12.55 5.57 5.61
C ILE A 290 12.09 6.88 6.28
N TYR A 291 12.38 7.07 7.57
CA TYR A 291 12.10 8.31 8.32
C TYR A 291 13.33 9.21 8.50
N GLY A 292 14.51 8.78 8.06
CA GLY A 292 15.77 9.53 8.17
C GLY A 292 16.87 8.74 8.88
N LYS A 293 17.91 9.44 9.35
CA LYS A 293 18.99 8.82 10.13
C LYS A 293 18.48 8.42 11.51
N VAL A 294 19.00 7.30 12.03
CA VAL A 294 18.58 6.72 13.30
C VAL A 294 19.77 6.07 14.02
N LYS A 295 19.75 6.08 15.36
CA LYS A 295 20.72 5.35 16.19
C LYS A 295 19.97 4.36 17.06
N LEU A 296 20.17 3.07 16.83
CA LEU A 296 19.55 2.01 17.61
C LEU A 296 20.23 1.79 18.96
N LYS A 297 19.43 1.56 20.00
CA LYS A 297 19.87 1.02 21.30
C LYS A 297 20.25 -0.46 21.16
N LYS A 298 21.00 -1.01 22.12
CA LYS A 298 21.45 -2.41 22.12
C LYS A 298 20.30 -3.41 21.91
N LYS A 299 19.24 -3.32 22.73
CA LYS A 299 18.05 -4.18 22.62
C LYS A 299 17.34 -4.08 21.25
N GLN A 300 17.32 -2.90 20.65
CA GLN A 300 16.73 -2.72 19.31
C GLN A 300 17.56 -3.41 18.24
N LYS A 301 18.90 -3.33 18.33
CA LYS A 301 19.79 -4.07 17.41
C LYS A 301 19.62 -5.58 17.55
N GLU A 302 19.53 -6.08 18.78
CA GLU A 302 19.27 -7.50 19.07
C GLU A 302 17.95 -7.96 18.43
N LYS A 303 16.86 -7.21 18.63
CA LYS A 303 15.57 -7.53 18.01
C LYS A 303 15.61 -7.51 16.49
N VAL A 304 16.27 -6.50 15.89
CA VAL A 304 16.42 -6.43 14.43
C VAL A 304 17.18 -7.64 13.89
N ASN A 305 18.26 -8.07 14.56
CA ASN A 305 19.02 -9.26 14.16
C ASN A 305 18.18 -10.55 14.29
N GLU A 306 17.44 -10.71 15.39
CA GLU A 306 16.51 -11.84 15.58
C GLU A 306 15.49 -11.94 14.43
N LEU A 307 14.87 -10.82 14.07
CA LEU A 307 13.91 -10.78 12.96
C LEU A 307 14.57 -11.09 11.61
N LEU A 308 15.80 -10.61 11.38
CA LEU A 308 16.55 -10.92 10.16
C LEU A 308 16.87 -12.41 10.06
N GLU A 309 17.28 -13.07 11.15
CA GLU A 309 17.51 -14.52 11.14
C GLU A 309 16.23 -15.31 10.83
N ARG A 310 15.07 -14.87 11.35
CA ARG A 310 13.78 -15.50 11.06
C ARG A 310 13.32 -15.33 9.60
N LEU A 311 13.79 -14.28 8.92
CA LEU A 311 13.42 -13.97 7.55
C LEU A 311 14.38 -14.59 6.50
N LYS A 312 15.52 -15.16 6.93
CA LYS A 312 16.38 -15.97 6.05
C LYS A 312 15.72 -17.31 5.76
#